data_AF-A0A9D2W6Z0-F1
#
_entry.id   AF-A0A9D2W6Z0-F1
#
_cell.length_a   1.000
_cell.length_b   1.000
_cell.length_c   1.000
_cell.angle_alpha   90.00
_cell.angle_beta   90.00
_cell.angle_gamma   90.00
#
_symmetry.space_group_name_H-M   'P 1'
#
loop_
_entity.id
_entity.type
_entity.pdbx_description
1 polymer ?
#
loop_
_entity_poly.entity_id
_entity_poly.type
_entity_poly.pdbx_seq_one_letter_code
_entity_poly.pdbx_strand_id
1 'polypeptide(L)'
;SEFDQVLGVLFRAQDPERVIFGLDVNTLVRDESGVTAAMPEYLYNANPLDDIQYLLNKDTLYYSAYTLLTNRWGEGDTIDEGFTWDKDQWWNHMSALGNYDRPEAVEEQLPDDAYLANVAANLAVAEGWIREHPETEFDFFLPPYSMLFWDKVTREGRVDAVLAAIRQAGETLLQYDNVRLYGYLMDADIVTDLDNYCDYIHHSGEVCREILAMLRADEGRLTEENLEETLASWREFVVHYDYDKFWDEDFWTRWNAEHAA
;
A
#
# COMPACT_ATOMS: atom_id res chain seq x y z
N SER A 1 1.05 9.96 -13.67
CA SER A 1 1.88 9.22 -12.68
C SER A 1 2.26 7.85 -13.25
N GLU A 2 3.09 7.05 -12.57
CA GLU A 2 3.40 5.66 -13.00
C GLU A 2 2.13 4.79 -13.04
N PHE A 3 1.27 4.93 -12.03
CA PHE A 3 -0.03 4.25 -11.96
C PHE A 3 -0.95 4.63 -13.12
N ASP A 4 -0.97 5.91 -13.50
CA ASP A 4 -1.78 6.39 -14.63
C ASP A 4 -1.35 5.74 -15.96
N GLN A 5 -0.05 5.56 -16.17
CA GLN A 5 0.45 4.86 -17.35
C GLN A 5 0.04 3.38 -17.35
N VAL A 6 0.11 2.70 -16.19
CA VAL A 6 -0.30 1.29 -16.06
C VAL A 6 -1.81 1.13 -16.30
N LEU A 7 -2.64 1.97 -15.68
CA LEU A 7 -4.10 1.97 -15.87
C LEU A 7 -4.45 2.29 -17.33
N GLY A 8 -3.74 3.25 -17.95
CA GLY A 8 -3.89 3.54 -19.36
C GLY A 8 -3.52 2.35 -20.27
N VAL A 9 -2.50 1.54 -19.92
CA VAL A 9 -2.20 0.30 -20.65
C VAL A 9 -3.31 -0.73 -20.46
N LEU A 10 -3.78 -0.93 -19.22
CA LEU A 10 -4.84 -1.87 -18.88
C LEU A 10 -6.10 -1.60 -19.73
N PHE A 11 -6.63 -0.38 -19.70
CA PHE A 11 -7.86 -0.01 -20.40
C PHE A 11 -7.71 0.09 -21.92
N ARG A 12 -6.49 0.18 -22.45
CA ARG A 12 -6.26 0.02 -23.90
C ARG A 12 -6.24 -1.45 -24.34
N ALA A 13 -5.89 -2.36 -23.44
CA ALA A 13 -5.67 -3.76 -23.75
C ALA A 13 -6.86 -4.64 -23.37
N GLN A 14 -7.63 -4.26 -22.35
CA GLN A 14 -8.69 -5.05 -21.73
C GLN A 14 -9.84 -4.14 -21.28
N ASP A 15 -11.01 -4.75 -21.02
CA ASP A 15 -12.18 -4.11 -20.42
C ASP A 15 -12.41 -4.73 -19.02
N PRO A 16 -11.69 -4.28 -17.97
CA PRO A 16 -11.79 -4.90 -16.65
C PRO A 16 -13.16 -4.64 -16.00
N GLU A 17 -13.79 -5.67 -15.46
CA GLU A 17 -15.03 -5.49 -14.66
C GLU A 17 -14.74 -4.83 -13.31
N ARG A 18 -13.54 -5.06 -12.77
CA ARG A 18 -13.12 -4.58 -11.46
C ARG A 18 -11.62 -4.26 -11.43
N VAL A 19 -11.28 -3.16 -10.77
CA VAL A 19 -9.90 -2.78 -10.43
C VAL A 19 -9.77 -2.73 -8.92
N ILE A 20 -8.78 -3.44 -8.37
CA ILE A 20 -8.41 -3.37 -6.96
C ILE A 20 -7.13 -2.54 -6.85
N PHE A 21 -7.15 -1.47 -6.05
CA PHE A 21 -6.04 -0.52 -5.96
C PHE A 21 -5.67 -0.21 -4.52
N GLY A 22 -4.42 -0.48 -4.15
CA GLY A 22 -3.85 -0.08 -2.87
C GLY A 22 -3.59 1.42 -2.83
N LEU A 23 -4.41 2.16 -2.10
CA LEU A 23 -4.25 3.60 -1.87
C LEU A 23 -3.19 3.84 -0.79
N ASP A 24 -1.94 3.67 -1.18
CA ASP A 24 -0.76 3.85 -0.34
C ASP A 24 -0.68 5.29 0.22
N VAL A 25 -0.69 5.45 1.55
CA VAL A 25 -0.74 6.77 2.19
C VAL A 25 0.52 7.59 1.92
N ASN A 26 1.69 6.96 1.85
CA ASN A 26 2.93 7.67 1.53
C ASN A 26 2.86 8.24 0.11
N THR A 27 2.27 7.51 -0.83
CA THR A 27 2.03 7.97 -2.21
C THR A 27 0.94 9.04 -2.26
N LEU A 28 -0.15 8.87 -1.52
CA LEU A 28 -1.28 9.79 -1.48
C LEU A 28 -0.87 11.21 -1.06
N VAL A 29 0.00 11.33 -0.06
CA VAL A 29 0.46 12.63 0.46
C VAL A 29 1.69 13.20 -0.25
N ARG A 30 2.28 12.43 -1.17
CA ARG A 30 3.52 12.79 -1.86
C ARG A 30 3.32 13.93 -2.86
N ASP A 31 4.25 14.87 -2.86
CA ASP A 31 4.34 15.93 -3.87
C ASP A 31 4.84 15.37 -5.22
N GLU A 32 4.34 15.92 -6.34
CA GLU A 32 4.72 15.46 -7.70
C GLU A 32 6.23 15.59 -7.98
N SER A 33 6.92 16.58 -7.39
CA SER A 33 8.38 16.72 -7.56
C SER A 33 9.18 15.60 -6.89
N GLY A 34 8.53 14.81 -6.01
CA GLY A 34 9.09 13.63 -5.37
C GLY A 34 9.03 12.36 -6.23
N VAL A 35 8.51 12.41 -7.46
CA VAL A 35 8.54 11.29 -8.40
C VAL A 35 9.97 11.14 -8.95
N THR A 36 10.71 10.15 -8.44
CA THR A 36 12.13 9.96 -8.73
C THR A 36 12.41 8.90 -9.80
N ALA A 37 11.44 8.02 -10.07
CA ALA A 37 11.56 6.99 -11.10
C ALA A 37 10.74 7.39 -12.33
N ALA A 38 11.41 7.45 -13.48
CA ALA A 38 10.74 7.54 -14.76
C ALA A 38 10.52 6.12 -15.27
N MET A 39 9.27 5.72 -15.45
CA MET A 39 8.98 4.48 -16.17
C MET A 39 9.52 4.56 -17.60
N PRO A 40 9.96 3.44 -18.19
CA PRO A 40 10.43 3.40 -19.56
C PRO A 40 9.25 3.63 -20.53
N GLU A 41 8.94 4.90 -20.86
CA GLU A 41 7.75 5.32 -21.63
C GLU A 41 7.53 4.50 -22.91
N TYR A 42 8.61 4.07 -23.57
CA TYR A 42 8.54 3.28 -24.79
C TYR A 42 7.85 1.92 -24.58
N LEU A 43 8.00 1.29 -23.42
CA LEU A 43 7.31 0.03 -23.08
C LEU A 43 5.81 0.20 -22.75
N TYR A 44 5.34 1.44 -22.57
CA TYR A 44 3.97 1.75 -22.17
C TYR A 44 3.19 2.49 -23.27
N ASN A 45 3.77 2.64 -24.46
CA ASN A 45 3.12 3.24 -25.62
C ASN A 45 2.55 2.16 -26.57
N ALA A 46 2.11 2.54 -27.76
CA ALA A 46 1.54 1.61 -28.77
C ALA A 46 2.46 1.41 -30.01
N ASN A 47 3.73 1.84 -29.93
CA ASN A 47 4.68 1.85 -31.03
C ASN A 47 5.67 0.67 -30.91
N PRO A 48 5.46 -0.45 -31.62
CA PRO A 48 6.33 -1.63 -31.47
C PRO A 48 7.75 -1.44 -32.02
N LEU A 49 8.07 -0.31 -32.65
CA LEU A 49 9.39 -0.06 -33.26
C LEU A 49 10.43 0.41 -32.24
N ASP A 50 10.03 1.08 -31.17
CA ASP A 50 10.96 1.54 -30.14
C ASP A 50 11.29 0.44 -29.11
N ASP A 51 10.41 -0.55 -28.96
CA ASP A 51 10.64 -1.81 -28.23
C ASP A 51 11.87 -2.60 -28.70
N ILE A 52 12.38 -2.34 -29.91
CA ILE A 52 13.56 -3.03 -30.43
C ILE A 52 14.79 -2.89 -29.52
N GLN A 53 14.88 -1.78 -28.79
CA GLN A 53 15.98 -1.55 -27.83
C GLN A 53 15.88 -2.50 -26.63
N TYR A 54 14.66 -2.78 -26.17
CA TYR A 54 14.40 -3.74 -25.10
C TYR A 54 14.55 -5.18 -25.59
N LEU A 55 13.93 -5.51 -26.73
CA LEU A 55 13.96 -6.87 -27.30
C LEU A 55 15.36 -7.32 -27.71
N LEU A 56 16.22 -6.39 -28.16
CA LEU A 56 17.62 -6.68 -28.50
C LEU A 56 18.60 -6.36 -27.36
N ASN A 57 18.11 -5.95 -26.19
CA ASN A 57 18.95 -5.76 -25.03
C ASN A 57 19.58 -7.11 -24.62
N LYS A 58 20.90 -7.09 -24.42
CA LYS A 58 21.66 -8.30 -24.09
C LYS A 58 21.16 -8.98 -22.81
N ASP A 59 20.85 -8.20 -21.78
CA ASP A 59 20.40 -8.71 -20.49
C ASP A 59 18.97 -9.24 -20.61
N THR A 60 18.08 -8.52 -21.29
CA THR A 60 16.71 -9.00 -21.58
C THR A 60 16.72 -10.32 -22.33
N LEU A 61 17.54 -10.46 -23.37
CA LEU A 61 17.67 -11.70 -24.13
C LEU A 61 18.24 -12.84 -23.27
N TYR A 62 19.25 -12.55 -22.45
CA TYR A 62 19.84 -13.51 -21.54
C TYR A 62 18.82 -14.04 -20.52
N TYR A 63 18.11 -13.15 -19.83
CA TYR A 63 17.10 -13.52 -18.84
C TYR A 63 15.89 -14.20 -19.49
N SER A 64 15.47 -13.76 -20.68
CA SER A 64 14.40 -14.43 -21.43
C SER A 64 14.77 -15.87 -21.79
N ALA A 65 16.00 -16.12 -22.25
CA ALA A 65 16.50 -17.47 -22.51
C ALA A 65 16.59 -18.31 -21.22
N TYR A 66 17.07 -17.72 -20.12
CA TYR A 66 17.12 -18.36 -18.81
C TYR A 66 15.71 -18.80 -18.36
N THR A 67 14.73 -17.90 -18.37
CA THR A 67 13.34 -18.19 -17.97
C THR A 67 12.70 -19.29 -18.83
N LEU A 68 12.94 -19.31 -20.15
CA LEU A 68 12.45 -20.40 -21.01
C LEU A 68 13.08 -21.75 -20.67
N LEU A 69 14.36 -21.77 -20.29
CA LEU A 69 15.07 -22.99 -19.91
C LEU A 69 14.64 -23.51 -18.54
N THR A 70 14.51 -22.64 -17.52
CA THR A 70 14.05 -23.03 -16.19
C THR A 70 12.60 -23.52 -16.23
N ASN A 71 11.72 -22.84 -16.97
CA ASN A 71 10.35 -23.29 -17.21
C ASN A 71 10.29 -24.67 -17.84
N ARG A 72 11.18 -24.97 -18.81
CA ARG A 72 11.26 -26.29 -19.44
C ARG A 72 11.63 -27.39 -18.43
N TRP A 73 12.39 -27.06 -17.39
CA TRP A 73 12.79 -28.00 -16.34
C TRP A 73 11.83 -28.04 -15.14
N GLY A 74 10.78 -27.21 -15.15
CA GLY A 74 9.82 -27.12 -14.05
C GLY A 74 10.39 -26.37 -12.83
N GLU A 75 11.43 -25.56 -13.02
CA GLU A 75 12.11 -24.79 -11.97
C GLU A 75 11.88 -23.28 -12.12
N GLY A 76 11.04 -22.85 -13.07
CA GLY A 76 10.72 -21.45 -13.25
C GLY A 76 9.59 -20.99 -12.33
N ASP A 77 9.66 -19.73 -11.92
CA ASP A 77 8.62 -19.08 -11.14
C ASP A 77 7.39 -18.77 -12.02
N THR A 78 6.21 -18.87 -11.42
CA THR A 78 4.98 -18.42 -12.07
C THR A 78 4.89 -16.90 -12.04
N ILE A 79 3.97 -16.32 -12.80
CA ILE A 79 3.68 -14.89 -12.71
C ILE A 79 3.15 -14.51 -11.31
N ASP A 80 2.47 -15.43 -10.63
CA ASP A 80 1.94 -15.23 -9.27
C ASP A 80 3.05 -15.14 -8.22
N GLU A 81 4.19 -15.78 -8.48
CA GLU A 81 5.40 -15.67 -7.65
C GLU A 81 6.24 -14.44 -8.03
N GLY A 82 5.88 -13.74 -9.10
CA GLY A 82 6.58 -12.54 -9.55
C GLY A 82 6.44 -11.41 -8.55
N PHE A 83 7.57 -10.79 -8.19
CA PHE A 83 7.65 -9.65 -7.28
C PHE A 83 7.16 -9.90 -5.84
N THR A 84 6.89 -11.14 -5.45
CA THR A 84 6.64 -11.48 -4.05
C THR A 84 7.94 -11.49 -3.26
N TRP A 85 7.85 -11.21 -1.96
CA TRP A 85 9.01 -11.17 -1.05
C TRP A 85 9.04 -12.38 -0.11
N ASP A 86 8.08 -13.30 -0.25
CA ASP A 86 7.87 -14.45 0.64
C ASP A 86 9.06 -15.42 0.69
N LYS A 87 9.92 -15.43 -0.32
CA LYS A 87 11.12 -16.30 -0.35
C LYS A 87 12.35 -15.67 0.30
N ASP A 88 12.43 -14.35 0.32
CA ASP A 88 13.66 -13.61 0.66
C ASP A 88 13.55 -12.83 1.97
N GLN A 89 12.33 -12.59 2.45
CA GLN A 89 12.07 -11.84 3.68
C GLN A 89 11.60 -12.74 4.81
N TRP A 90 11.96 -12.35 6.02
CA TRP A 90 11.39 -12.92 7.24
C TRP A 90 10.31 -11.99 7.76
N TRP A 91 9.08 -12.49 7.80
CA TRP A 91 7.93 -11.83 8.39
C TRP A 91 7.91 -12.18 9.89
N ASN A 92 8.38 -11.24 10.72
CA ASN A 92 8.37 -11.35 12.18
C ASN A 92 8.71 -9.99 12.81
N HIS A 93 8.33 -9.83 14.08
CA HIS A 93 8.61 -8.64 14.87
C HIS A 93 10.10 -8.30 14.95
N MET A 94 11.00 -9.27 14.94
CA MET A 94 12.45 -9.02 14.96
C MET A 94 12.92 -8.31 13.69
N SER A 95 12.43 -8.73 12.53
CA SER A 95 12.77 -8.15 11.23
C SER A 95 12.12 -6.78 11.07
N ALA A 96 10.85 -6.66 11.45
CA ALA A 96 10.13 -5.39 11.46
C ALA A 96 10.84 -4.33 12.30
N LEU A 97 11.22 -4.66 13.55
CA LEU A 97 11.97 -3.77 14.43
C LEU A 97 13.40 -3.52 13.94
N GLY A 98 14.08 -4.56 13.41
CA GLY A 98 15.44 -4.45 12.89
C GLY A 98 15.57 -3.52 11.68
N ASN A 99 14.51 -3.41 10.88
CA ASN A 99 14.43 -2.53 9.71
C ASN A 99 13.72 -1.19 9.99
N TYR A 100 13.41 -0.89 11.26
CA TYR A 100 12.76 0.36 11.64
C TYR A 100 13.73 1.29 12.39
N ASP A 101 14.15 2.36 11.70
CA ASP A 101 14.86 3.47 12.34
C ASP A 101 13.87 4.40 13.02
N ARG A 102 13.72 4.24 14.35
CA ARG A 102 12.76 5.01 15.15
C ARG A 102 13.21 6.47 15.25
N PRO A 103 12.44 7.44 14.71
CA PRO A 103 12.84 8.85 14.72
C PRO A 103 12.85 9.43 16.14
N GLU A 104 13.53 10.55 16.35
CA GLU A 104 13.35 11.34 17.57
C GLU A 104 11.96 11.98 17.59
N ALA A 105 11.35 12.06 18.77
CA ALA A 105 10.03 12.68 18.92
C ALA A 105 10.16 14.20 18.79
N VAL A 106 9.30 14.79 17.97
CA VAL A 106 9.14 16.25 17.85
C VAL A 106 7.93 16.72 18.65
N GLU A 107 8.01 17.91 19.22
CA GLU A 107 6.87 18.52 19.93
C GLU A 107 5.89 19.18 18.95
N GLU A 108 6.41 19.73 17.85
CA GLU A 108 5.61 20.45 16.86
C GLU A 108 4.73 19.48 16.06
N GLN A 109 3.42 19.73 16.07
CA GLN A 109 2.49 19.00 15.22
C GLN A 109 2.42 19.68 13.86
N LEU A 110 2.49 18.87 12.81
CA LEU A 110 2.26 19.32 11.46
C LEU A 110 0.79 19.77 11.34
N PRO A 111 0.49 20.91 10.68
CA PRO A 111 -0.88 21.32 10.45
C PRO A 111 -1.68 20.26 9.68
N ASP A 112 -2.95 20.09 10.05
CA ASP A 112 -3.86 19.12 9.42
C ASP A 112 -3.94 19.30 7.90
N ASP A 113 -3.78 20.54 7.41
CA ASP A 113 -3.88 20.88 6.00
C ASP A 113 -2.59 20.64 5.18
N ALA A 114 -1.50 20.22 5.83
CA ALA A 114 -0.18 20.15 5.22
C ALA A 114 -0.09 19.24 3.99
N TYR A 115 -0.96 18.23 3.89
CA TYR A 115 -0.98 17.30 2.75
C TYR A 115 -2.13 17.52 1.76
N LEU A 116 -3.13 18.35 2.08
CA LEU A 116 -4.41 18.36 1.36
C LEU A 116 -4.26 18.77 -0.12
N ALA A 117 -3.29 19.64 -0.43
CA ALA A 117 -3.00 20.02 -1.82
C ALA A 117 -2.44 18.85 -2.64
N ASN A 118 -1.50 18.08 -2.06
CA ASN A 118 -0.91 16.90 -2.71
C ASN A 118 -1.95 15.79 -2.84
N VAL A 119 -2.74 15.56 -1.79
CA VAL A 119 -3.84 14.61 -1.77
C VAL A 119 -4.84 14.94 -2.88
N ALA A 120 -5.25 16.21 -3.02
CA ALA A 120 -6.14 16.64 -4.10
C ALA A 120 -5.56 16.35 -5.49
N ALA A 121 -4.27 16.66 -5.70
CA ALA A 121 -3.60 16.42 -6.98
C ALA A 121 -3.53 14.92 -7.31
N ASN A 122 -3.14 14.08 -6.35
CA ASN A 122 -3.05 12.64 -6.53
C ASN A 122 -4.42 11.99 -6.74
N LEU A 123 -5.45 12.43 -6.00
CA LEU A 123 -6.83 11.94 -6.17
C LEU A 123 -7.42 12.34 -7.52
N ALA A 124 -7.09 13.53 -8.05
CA ALA A 124 -7.58 13.97 -9.35
C ALA A 124 -7.22 12.98 -10.48
N VAL A 125 -6.09 12.28 -10.36
CA VAL A 125 -5.69 11.20 -11.28
C VAL A 125 -6.63 10.00 -11.14
N ALA A 126 -6.87 9.52 -9.92
CA ALA A 126 -7.77 8.40 -9.66
C ALA A 126 -9.22 8.71 -10.09
N GLU A 127 -9.71 9.92 -9.80
CA GLU A 127 -11.00 10.39 -10.28
C GLU A 127 -11.09 10.44 -11.81
N GLY A 128 -9.97 10.68 -12.50
CA GLY A 128 -9.88 10.57 -13.95
C GLY A 128 -10.26 9.16 -14.42
N TRP A 129 -9.62 8.13 -13.86
CA TRP A 129 -9.92 6.73 -14.18
C TRP A 129 -11.38 6.38 -13.90
N ILE A 130 -11.89 6.79 -12.74
CA ILE A 130 -13.26 6.49 -12.29
C ILE A 130 -14.31 7.10 -13.24
N ARG A 131 -14.12 8.36 -13.65
CA ARG A 131 -15.05 9.07 -14.54
C ARG A 131 -14.97 8.59 -15.99
N GLU A 132 -13.79 8.20 -16.45
CA GLU A 132 -13.59 7.68 -17.80
C GLU A 132 -14.14 6.26 -17.99
N HIS A 133 -14.21 5.49 -16.90
CA HIS A 133 -14.66 4.10 -16.89
C HIS A 133 -15.80 3.83 -15.89
N PRO A 134 -16.99 4.45 -16.06
CA PRO A 134 -18.12 4.28 -15.15
C PRO A 134 -18.68 2.85 -15.09
N GLU A 135 -18.38 2.01 -16.08
CA GLU A 135 -18.72 0.59 -16.12
C GLU A 135 -17.83 -0.31 -15.26
N THR A 136 -16.66 0.20 -14.83
CA THR A 136 -15.70 -0.55 -14.02
C THR A 136 -15.94 -0.27 -12.54
N GLU A 137 -15.97 -1.30 -11.70
CA GLU A 137 -15.94 -1.14 -10.24
C GLU A 137 -14.51 -0.91 -9.75
N PHE A 138 -14.30 0.12 -8.93
CA PHE A 138 -13.01 0.42 -8.31
C PHE A 138 -13.05 0.17 -6.81
N ASP A 139 -12.33 -0.86 -6.36
CA ASP A 139 -12.13 -1.17 -4.95
C ASP A 139 -10.78 -0.58 -4.50
N PHE A 140 -10.81 0.58 -3.83
CA PHE A 140 -9.65 1.17 -3.19
C PHE A 140 -9.50 0.64 -1.77
N PHE A 141 -8.29 0.32 -1.33
CA PHE A 141 -8.04 0.00 0.07
C PHE A 141 -6.80 0.71 0.58
N LEU A 142 -6.84 1.19 1.83
CA LEU A 142 -5.69 1.72 2.53
C LEU A 142 -4.87 0.53 3.06
N PRO A 143 -3.65 0.24 2.55
CA PRO A 143 -2.90 -0.92 2.96
C PRO A 143 -2.60 -0.91 4.47
N PRO A 144 -2.65 -2.06 5.17
CA PRO A 144 -2.40 -2.14 6.60
C PRO A 144 -0.91 -1.99 6.89
N TYR A 145 -0.42 -0.76 7.06
CA TYR A 145 0.92 -0.55 7.60
C TYR A 145 0.95 -0.87 9.09
N SER A 146 2.07 -1.41 9.56
CA SER A 146 2.24 -1.81 10.97
C SER A 146 2.10 -0.65 11.97
N MET A 147 1.95 -0.97 13.25
CA MET A 147 2.03 0.03 14.31
C MET A 147 3.37 0.79 14.37
N LEU A 148 4.44 0.30 13.73
CA LEU A 148 5.69 1.06 13.60
C LEU A 148 5.53 2.27 12.66
N PHE A 149 4.67 2.19 11.65
CA PHE A 149 4.29 3.36 10.86
C PHE A 149 3.58 4.40 11.72
N TRP A 150 2.63 3.98 12.56
CA TRP A 150 1.92 4.89 13.45
C TRP A 150 2.80 5.45 14.57
N ASP A 151 3.78 4.70 15.08
CA ASP A 151 4.84 5.22 15.96
C ASP A 151 5.60 6.34 15.25
N LYS A 152 6.05 6.10 14.02
CA LYS A 152 6.77 7.10 13.21
C LYS A 152 5.96 8.36 12.98
N VAL A 153 4.72 8.21 12.54
CA VAL A 153 3.77 9.32 12.29
C VAL A 153 3.53 10.11 13.58
N THR A 154 3.38 9.43 14.72
CA THR A 154 3.18 10.06 16.04
C THR A 154 4.41 10.85 16.46
N ARG A 155 5.59 10.24 16.38
CA ARG A 155 6.85 10.86 16.79
C ARG A 155 7.24 12.04 15.89
N GLU A 156 6.85 12.03 14.63
CA GLU A 156 7.07 13.14 13.70
C GLU A 156 5.94 14.20 13.75
N GLY A 157 4.96 14.06 14.65
CA GLY A 157 3.87 15.03 14.82
C GLY A 157 2.90 15.08 13.63
N ARG A 158 2.74 13.98 12.89
CA ARG A 158 2.01 13.93 11.62
C ARG A 158 0.64 13.25 11.69
N VAL A 159 0.19 12.80 12.86
CA VAL A 159 -1.04 12.00 13.01
C VAL A 159 -2.25 12.72 12.43
N ASP A 160 -2.48 13.97 12.82
CA ASP A 160 -3.64 14.73 12.38
C ASP A 160 -3.60 15.05 10.88
N ALA A 161 -2.42 15.39 10.35
CA ALA A 161 -2.24 15.60 8.92
C ALA A 161 -2.46 14.32 8.08
N VAL A 162 -2.00 13.16 8.56
CA VAL A 162 -2.23 11.87 7.88
C VAL A 162 -3.72 11.50 7.91
N LEU A 163 -4.39 11.66 9.05
CA LEU A 163 -5.82 11.40 9.16
C LEU A 163 -6.65 12.37 8.32
N ALA A 164 -6.25 13.63 8.20
CA ALA A 164 -6.88 14.61 7.32
C ALA A 164 -6.71 14.23 5.83
N ALA A 165 -5.55 13.70 5.44
CA ALA A 165 -5.34 13.17 4.10
C ALA A 165 -6.27 11.97 3.80
N ILE A 166 -6.41 11.04 4.74
CA ILE A 166 -7.32 9.90 4.62
C ILE A 166 -8.78 10.37 4.57
N ARG A 167 -9.17 11.33 5.41
CA ARG A 167 -10.49 11.96 5.39
C ARG A 167 -10.81 12.50 4.01
N GLN A 168 -9.93 13.32 3.44
CA GLN A 168 -10.14 13.91 2.12
C GLN A 168 -10.26 12.85 1.02
N ALA A 169 -9.47 11.77 1.09
CA ALA A 169 -9.61 10.64 0.17
C ALA A 169 -10.97 9.96 0.31
N GLY A 170 -11.45 9.71 1.53
CA GLY A 170 -12.79 9.18 1.78
C GLY A 170 -13.89 10.10 1.25
N GLU A 171 -13.87 11.37 1.65
CA GLU A 171 -14.86 12.38 1.22
C GLU A 171 -14.91 12.54 -0.31
N THR A 172 -13.78 12.38 -1.00
CA THR A 172 -13.70 12.49 -2.48
C THR A 172 -14.18 11.21 -3.15
N LEU A 173 -13.62 10.06 -2.79
CA LEU A 173 -13.84 8.80 -3.49
C LEU A 173 -15.24 8.22 -3.25
N LEU A 174 -15.82 8.45 -2.07
CA LEU A 174 -17.15 7.92 -1.73
C LEU A 174 -18.30 8.62 -2.49
N GLN A 175 -18.03 9.69 -3.23
CA GLN A 175 -19.03 10.36 -4.08
C GLN A 175 -19.36 9.60 -5.38
N TYR A 176 -18.62 8.53 -5.68
CA TYR A 176 -18.77 7.76 -6.90
C TYR A 176 -19.47 6.42 -6.63
N ASP A 177 -20.57 6.15 -7.34
CA ASP A 177 -21.36 4.92 -7.18
C ASP A 177 -20.57 3.64 -7.53
N ASN A 178 -19.58 3.75 -8.42
CA ASN A 178 -18.72 2.65 -8.85
C ASN A 178 -17.44 2.51 -8.00
N VAL A 179 -17.38 3.14 -6.83
CA VAL A 179 -16.24 3.09 -5.92
C VAL A 179 -16.60 2.42 -4.59
N ARG A 180 -15.69 1.57 -4.10
CA ARG A 180 -15.65 1.11 -2.71
C ARG A 180 -14.31 1.49 -2.10
N LEU A 181 -14.31 1.89 -0.83
CA LEU A 181 -13.10 2.24 -0.08
C LEU A 181 -13.02 1.38 1.18
N TYR A 182 -11.85 0.80 1.45
CA TYR A 182 -11.61 -0.07 2.60
C TYR A 182 -10.49 0.45 3.50
N GLY A 183 -10.73 0.43 4.81
CA GLY A 183 -9.92 1.08 5.83
C GLY A 183 -8.87 0.20 6.49
N TYR A 184 -8.21 -0.72 5.78
CA TYR A 184 -7.34 -1.74 6.41
C TYR A 184 -6.12 -1.17 7.16
N LEU A 185 -5.67 0.05 6.84
CA LEU A 185 -4.70 0.81 7.64
C LEU A 185 -5.12 1.04 9.11
N MET A 186 -6.41 0.85 9.40
CA MET A 186 -7.02 1.02 10.72
C MET A 186 -7.58 -0.31 11.26
N ASP A 187 -7.17 -1.45 10.70
CA ASP A 187 -7.50 -2.78 11.21
C ASP A 187 -6.51 -3.15 12.33
N ALA A 188 -6.98 -3.07 13.58
CA ALA A 188 -6.11 -3.29 14.74
C ALA A 188 -5.55 -4.71 14.82
N ASP A 189 -6.29 -5.72 14.34
CA ASP A 189 -5.88 -7.12 14.44
C ASP A 189 -4.67 -7.37 13.51
N ILE A 190 -4.69 -6.79 12.30
CA ILE A 190 -3.56 -6.88 11.36
C ILE A 190 -2.42 -5.96 11.78
N VAL A 191 -2.71 -4.68 12.03
CA VAL A 191 -1.71 -3.61 12.16
C VAL A 191 -0.88 -3.72 13.43
N THR A 192 -1.44 -4.29 14.51
CA THR A 192 -0.74 -4.43 15.80
C THR A 192 0.15 -5.67 15.90
N ASP A 193 -0.07 -6.66 15.03
CA ASP A 193 0.75 -7.86 14.97
C ASP A 193 2.00 -7.62 14.11
N LEU A 194 3.14 -7.38 14.76
CA LEU A 194 4.40 -7.15 14.06
C LEU A 194 4.93 -8.42 13.37
N ASP A 195 4.38 -9.60 13.64
CA ASP A 195 4.77 -10.82 12.93
C ASP A 195 4.28 -10.86 11.47
N ASN A 196 3.33 -9.99 11.14
CA ASN A 196 2.89 -9.80 9.77
C ASN A 196 3.90 -9.04 8.88
N TYR A 197 4.97 -8.47 9.44
CA TYR A 197 5.78 -7.45 8.76
C TYR A 197 7.27 -7.77 8.71
N CYS A 198 7.95 -7.24 7.68
CA CYS A 198 9.42 -7.27 7.59
C CYS A 198 10.06 -5.89 7.82
N ASP A 199 9.27 -4.83 7.78
CA ASP A 199 9.63 -3.45 8.13
C ASP A 199 8.37 -2.69 8.60
N TYR A 200 8.40 -1.36 8.65
CA TYR A 200 7.29 -0.58 9.19
C TYR A 200 6.04 -0.49 8.26
N ILE A 201 6.13 -0.87 6.98
CA ILE A 201 5.01 -0.74 6.01
C ILE A 201 4.72 -2.00 5.19
N HIS A 202 5.68 -2.88 4.94
CA HIS A 202 5.49 -4.06 4.09
C HIS A 202 5.04 -5.27 4.91
N HIS A 203 3.89 -5.83 4.55
CA HIS A 203 3.30 -7.01 5.16
C HIS A 203 3.50 -8.27 4.29
N SER A 204 3.29 -9.43 4.92
CA SER A 204 3.48 -10.74 4.33
C SER A 204 2.46 -11.08 3.24
N GLY A 205 2.76 -12.12 2.44
CA GLY A 205 1.80 -12.72 1.52
C GLY A 205 0.60 -13.38 2.23
N GLU A 206 0.69 -13.70 3.52
CA GLU A 206 -0.46 -14.15 4.32
C GLU A 206 -1.48 -13.02 4.51
N VAL A 207 -1.01 -11.85 4.93
CA VAL A 207 -1.85 -10.65 5.02
C VAL A 207 -2.43 -10.27 3.66
N CYS A 208 -1.67 -10.42 2.56
CA CYS A 208 -2.24 -10.22 1.22
C CYS A 208 -3.47 -11.10 0.95
N ARG A 209 -3.42 -12.38 1.36
CA ARG A 209 -4.54 -13.31 1.18
C ARG A 209 -5.72 -12.96 2.09
N GLU A 210 -5.44 -12.52 3.31
CA GLU A 210 -6.44 -12.02 4.26
C GLU A 210 -7.17 -10.80 3.71
N ILE A 211 -6.45 -9.77 3.24
CA ILE A 211 -7.03 -8.58 2.60
C ILE A 211 -7.94 -8.97 1.42
N LEU A 212 -7.50 -9.89 0.55
CA LEU A 212 -8.31 -10.34 -0.58
C LEU A 212 -9.58 -11.09 -0.12
N ALA A 213 -9.50 -11.83 0.99
CA ALA A 213 -10.66 -12.48 1.58
C ALA A 213 -11.64 -11.46 2.18
N MET A 214 -11.13 -10.44 2.89
CA MET A 214 -11.93 -9.35 3.46
C MET A 214 -12.60 -8.52 2.36
N LEU A 215 -11.88 -8.17 1.29
CA LEU A 215 -12.43 -7.47 0.12
C LEU A 215 -13.58 -8.27 -0.51
N ARG A 216 -13.40 -9.58 -0.65
CA ARG A 216 -14.46 -10.46 -1.17
C ARG A 216 -15.67 -10.53 -0.24
N ALA A 217 -15.47 -10.42 1.07
CA ALA A 217 -16.53 -10.43 2.08
C ALA A 217 -17.18 -9.05 2.32
N ASP A 218 -16.68 -7.99 1.67
CA ASP A 218 -17.05 -6.58 1.93
C ASP A 218 -16.77 -6.11 3.37
N GLU A 219 -15.75 -6.69 4.00
CA GLU A 219 -15.34 -6.37 5.37
C GLU A 219 -14.36 -5.18 5.41
N GLY A 220 -14.46 -4.34 6.45
CA GLY A 220 -13.61 -3.15 6.62
C GLY A 220 -13.98 -1.96 5.72
N ARG A 221 -15.18 -1.96 5.13
CA ARG A 221 -15.65 -0.91 4.21
C ARG A 221 -15.88 0.43 4.93
N LEU A 222 -15.30 1.48 4.38
CA LEU A 222 -15.58 2.87 4.74
C LEU A 222 -16.76 3.39 3.93
N THR A 223 -17.61 4.17 4.58
CA THR A 223 -18.80 4.82 4.02
C THR A 223 -18.88 6.25 4.55
N GLU A 224 -19.70 7.09 3.91
CA GLU A 224 -19.92 8.47 4.39
C GLU A 224 -20.44 8.48 5.84
N GLU A 225 -21.18 7.44 6.24
CA GLU A 225 -21.77 7.33 7.57
C GLU A 225 -20.74 6.98 8.65
N ASN A 226 -19.72 6.17 8.33
CA ASN A 226 -18.77 5.66 9.32
C ASN A 226 -17.37 6.30 9.26
N LEU A 227 -17.06 7.08 8.21
CA LEU A 227 -15.72 7.63 7.98
C LEU A 227 -15.20 8.44 9.18
N GLU A 228 -15.97 9.42 9.64
CA GLU A 228 -15.53 10.29 10.74
C GLU A 228 -15.39 9.54 12.07
N GLU A 229 -16.32 8.63 12.37
CA GLU A 229 -16.25 7.83 13.61
C GLU A 229 -15.04 6.88 13.58
N THR A 230 -14.75 6.29 12.42
CA THR A 230 -13.59 5.40 12.23
C THR A 230 -12.29 6.16 12.41
N LEU A 231 -12.15 7.32 11.77
CA LEU A 231 -10.95 8.16 11.89
C LEU A 231 -10.75 8.69 13.31
N ALA A 232 -11.83 9.13 13.97
CA ALA A 232 -11.75 9.61 15.35
C ALA A 232 -11.37 8.48 16.33
N SER A 233 -11.96 7.29 16.15
CA SER A 233 -11.65 6.11 16.98
C SER A 233 -10.21 5.66 16.78
N TRP A 234 -9.74 5.62 15.52
CA TRP A 234 -8.37 5.26 15.22
C TRP A 234 -7.37 6.29 15.75
N ARG A 235 -7.67 7.58 15.63
CA ARG A 235 -6.86 8.65 16.25
C ARG A 235 -6.67 8.43 17.74
N GLU A 236 -7.78 8.19 18.45
CA GLU A 236 -7.75 7.96 19.90
C GLU A 236 -6.90 6.74 20.24
N PHE A 237 -7.02 5.67 19.46
CA PHE A 237 -6.23 4.46 19.60
C PHE A 237 -4.73 4.74 19.41
N VAL A 238 -4.31 5.36 18.29
CA VAL A 238 -2.88 5.55 17.98
C VAL A 238 -2.20 6.60 18.85
N VAL A 239 -2.92 7.62 19.33
CA VAL A 239 -2.34 8.65 20.21
C VAL A 239 -2.09 8.11 21.62
N HIS A 240 -2.89 7.15 22.07
CA HIS A 240 -2.77 6.55 23.40
C HIS A 240 -2.12 5.16 23.41
N TYR A 241 -1.67 4.69 22.24
CA TYR A 241 -1.01 3.40 22.12
C TYR A 241 0.35 3.41 22.84
N ASP A 242 0.62 2.37 23.62
CA ASP A 242 1.93 2.16 24.22
C ASP A 242 2.90 1.61 23.18
N TYR A 243 3.59 2.51 22.47
CA TYR A 243 4.61 2.13 21.49
C TYR A 243 5.92 1.67 22.14
N ASP A 244 6.22 2.14 23.34
CA ASP A 244 7.50 1.85 24.01
C ASP A 244 7.60 0.38 24.41
N LYS A 245 6.46 -0.32 24.56
CA LYS A 245 6.43 -1.77 24.77
C LYS A 245 7.22 -2.57 23.72
N PHE A 246 7.35 -2.06 22.50
CA PHE A 246 8.11 -2.75 21.45
C PHE A 246 9.62 -2.78 21.72
N TRP A 247 10.13 -1.93 22.61
CA TRP A 247 11.50 -1.94 23.10
C TRP A 247 11.64 -2.50 24.53
N ASP A 248 10.56 -3.08 25.08
CA ASP A 248 10.56 -3.78 26.36
C ASP A 248 10.76 -5.30 26.14
N GLU A 249 11.86 -5.84 26.68
CA GLU A 249 12.17 -7.27 26.61
C GLU A 249 11.13 -8.14 27.33
N ASP A 250 10.53 -7.63 28.42
CA ASP A 250 9.53 -8.36 29.18
C ASP A 250 8.22 -8.49 28.38
N PHE A 251 7.89 -7.50 27.54
CA PHE A 251 6.76 -7.57 26.62
C PHE A 251 6.93 -8.73 25.64
N TRP A 252 8.08 -8.80 24.94
CA TRP A 252 8.34 -9.86 23.97
C TRP A 252 8.46 -11.24 24.61
N THR A 253 8.98 -11.33 25.84
CA THR A 253 9.02 -12.60 26.58
C THR A 253 7.62 -13.14 26.83
N ARG A 254 6.67 -12.28 27.25
CA ARG A 254 5.27 -12.67 27.47
C ARG A 254 4.58 -13.00 26.14
N TRP A 255 4.74 -12.13 25.14
CA TRP A 255 4.13 -12.29 23.83
C TRP A 255 4.53 -13.64 23.20
N ASN A 256 5.83 -13.95 23.18
CA ASN A 256 6.32 -15.23 22.66
C ASN A 256 5.79 -16.44 23.45
N ALA A 257 5.57 -16.31 24.77
CA ALA A 257 5.01 -17.41 25.56
C ALA A 257 3.53 -17.68 25.24
N GLU A 258 2.78 -16.65 24.84
CA GLU A 258 1.37 -16.74 24.46
C GLU A 258 1.18 -17.20 23.00
N HIS A 259 2.13 -16.89 22.13
CA HIS A 259 2.07 -17.14 20.67
C HIS A 259 2.96 -18.29 20.20
N ALA A 260 3.70 -18.94 21.11
CA ALA A 260 4.42 -20.18 20.81
C ALA A 260 3.42 -21.33 20.56
N ALA A 261 3.13 -21.58 19.28
CA ALA A 261 2.48 -22.80 18.78
C ALA A 261 3.48 -23.92 18.51
#